data_AF-A0A3A4VNW3-F1
#
_entry.id   AF-A0A3A4VNW3-F1
#
_cell.length_a   1.000
_cell.length_b   1.000
_cell.length_c   1.000
_cell.angle_alpha   90.00
_cell.angle_beta   90.00
_cell.angle_gamma   90.00
#
_symmetry.space_group_name_H-M   'P 1'
#
loop_
_entity.id
_entity.type
_entity.pdbx_description
1 polymer ?
#
loop_
_entity_poly.entity_id
_entity_poly.type
_entity_poly.pdbx_seq_one_letter_code
_entity_poly.pdbx_strand_id
1 'polypeptide(L)'
;MPFTSEFKKIGAEGKEIRREVRERTLGYILTAFGLVAGLAWNEAVSELIGYFINVEKNTVIAKFIYAIVITLLVVIASVYLTRFLKRQEQADHTEERKQ
;
A
#
# COMPACT_ATOMS: atom_id res chain seq x y z
N MET A 1 -20.65 44.71 -2.55
CA MET A 1 -21.94 44.07 -2.20
C MET A 1 -21.63 42.72 -1.57
N PRO A 2 -22.08 42.43 -0.34
CA PRO A 2 -21.62 41.29 0.48
C PRO A 2 -22.22 39.92 0.10
N PHE A 3 -23.16 39.85 -0.84
CA PHE A 3 -23.93 38.63 -1.12
C PHE A 3 -23.20 37.60 -2.00
N THR A 4 -22.17 38.00 -2.76
CA THR A 4 -21.46 37.12 -3.71
C THR A 4 -20.36 36.26 -3.06
N SER A 5 -19.88 36.62 -1.87
CA SER A 5 -18.86 35.86 -1.14
C SER A 5 -19.39 34.57 -0.52
N GLU A 6 -20.64 34.58 -0.08
CA GLU A 6 -21.31 33.42 0.54
C GLU A 6 -21.50 32.27 -0.47
N PHE A 7 -21.98 32.56 -1.69
CA PHE A 7 -22.13 31.55 -2.76
C PHE A 7 -20.78 30.94 -3.19
N LYS A 8 -19.71 31.75 -3.21
CA LYS A 8 -18.37 31.27 -3.55
C LYS A 8 -17.80 30.36 -2.46
N LYS A 9 -18.08 30.64 -1.18
CA LYS A 9 -17.71 29.78 -0.04
C LYS A 9 -18.39 28.43 -0.10
N ILE A 10 -19.71 28.39 -0.30
CA ILE A 10 -20.48 27.14 -0.35
C ILE A 10 -19.99 26.23 -1.49
N GLY A 11 -19.71 26.81 -2.66
CA GLY A 11 -19.16 26.06 -3.79
C GLY A 11 -17.75 25.51 -3.54
N ALA A 12 -16.91 26.22 -2.79
CA ALA A 12 -15.57 25.79 -2.41
C ALA A 12 -15.60 24.70 -1.31
N GLU A 13 -16.43 24.87 -0.28
CA GLU A 13 -16.64 23.89 0.79
C GLU A 13 -17.16 22.55 0.23
N GLY A 14 -18.11 22.59 -0.70
CA GLY A 14 -18.60 21.38 -1.35
C GLY A 14 -17.55 20.67 -2.23
N LYS A 15 -16.55 21.40 -2.76
CA LYS A 15 -15.41 20.79 -3.47
C LYS A 15 -14.44 20.14 -2.49
N GLU A 16 -14.12 20.78 -1.37
CA GLU A 16 -13.26 20.20 -0.33
C GLU A 16 -13.89 18.94 0.28
N ILE A 17 -15.18 18.95 0.63
CA ILE A 17 -15.86 17.77 1.17
C ILE A 17 -15.81 16.60 0.18
N ARG A 18 -16.08 16.85 -1.11
CA ARG A 18 -15.98 15.79 -2.14
C ARG A 18 -14.56 15.26 -2.28
N ARG A 19 -13.55 16.12 -2.17
CA ARG A 19 -12.14 15.73 -2.21
C ARG A 19 -11.82 14.83 -1.02
N GLU A 20 -12.18 15.25 0.19
CA GLU A 20 -11.92 14.52 1.42
C GLU A 20 -12.63 13.15 1.43
N VAL A 21 -13.91 13.10 1.03
CA VAL A 21 -14.66 11.84 0.90
C VAL A 21 -13.95 10.89 -0.07
N ARG A 22 -13.51 11.39 -1.23
CA ARG A 22 -12.79 10.58 -2.22
C ARG A 22 -11.47 10.06 -1.65
N GLU A 23 -10.67 10.91 -1.02
CA GLU A 23 -9.38 10.55 -0.43
C GLU A 23 -9.55 9.48 0.66
N ARG A 24 -10.51 9.67 1.58
CA ARG A 24 -10.81 8.68 2.63
C ARG A 24 -11.33 7.36 2.05
N THR A 25 -12.22 7.43 1.06
CA THR A 25 -12.75 6.24 0.38
C THR A 25 -11.64 5.42 -0.28
N LEU A 26 -10.73 6.09 -0.99
CA LEU A 26 -9.56 5.44 -1.58
C LEU A 26 -8.67 4.79 -0.51
N GLY A 27 -8.46 5.47 0.62
CA GLY A 27 -7.71 4.91 1.75
C GLY A 27 -8.36 3.65 2.31
N TYR A 28 -9.67 3.63 2.49
CA TYR A 28 -10.40 2.44 2.96
C TYR A 28 -10.35 1.29 1.96
N ILE A 29 -10.55 1.58 0.67
CA ILE A 29 -10.45 0.59 -0.40
C ILE A 29 -9.05 -0.02 -0.42
N LEU A 30 -8.00 0.80 -0.41
CA LEU A 30 -6.62 0.33 -0.42
C LEU A 30 -6.30 -0.51 0.83
N THR A 31 -6.79 -0.11 2.00
CA THR A 31 -6.61 -0.86 3.25
C THR A 31 -7.30 -2.23 3.19
N ALA A 32 -8.55 -2.27 2.73
CA ALA A 32 -9.31 -3.51 2.59
C ALA A 32 -8.64 -4.46 1.58
N PHE A 33 -8.22 -3.94 0.41
CA PHE A 33 -7.48 -4.74 -0.57
C PHE A 33 -6.11 -5.16 -0.06
N GLY A 34 -5.41 -4.33 0.71
CA GLY A 34 -4.15 -4.69 1.34
C GLY A 34 -4.30 -5.89 2.28
N LEU A 35 -5.38 -5.93 3.06
CA LEU A 35 -5.72 -7.07 3.91
C LEU A 35 -6.00 -8.33 3.08
N VAL A 36 -6.87 -8.23 2.08
CA VAL A 36 -7.24 -9.36 1.20
C VAL A 36 -6.01 -9.91 0.47
N ALA A 37 -5.18 -9.02 -0.10
CA ALA A 37 -3.95 -9.40 -0.79
C ALA A 37 -2.95 -10.07 0.15
N GLY A 38 -2.81 -9.57 1.39
CA GLY A 38 -1.95 -10.18 2.41
C GLY A 38 -2.39 -11.60 2.78
N LEU A 39 -3.71 -11.80 2.97
CA LEU A 39 -4.27 -13.13 3.24
C LEU A 39 -4.04 -14.10 2.08
N ALA A 40 -4.34 -13.67 0.86
CA ALA A 40 -4.15 -14.48 -0.33
C ALA A 40 -2.66 -14.84 -0.57
N TRP A 41 -1.75 -13.90 -0.34
CA TRP A 41 -0.31 -14.15 -0.49
C TRP A 41 0.23 -15.12 0.57
N ASN A 42 -0.24 -15.02 1.82
CA ASN A 42 0.10 -15.97 2.88
C ASN A 42 -0.29 -17.40 2.48
N GLU A 43 -1.50 -17.59 1.97
CA GLU A 43 -1.96 -18.89 1.48
C GLU A 43 -1.12 -19.36 0.28
N ALA A 44 -0.99 -18.53 -0.76
CA ALA A 44 -0.30 -18.87 -2.00
C ALA A 44 1.16 -19.31 -1.77
N VAL A 45 1.92 -18.61 -0.92
CA VAL A 45 3.31 -18.97 -0.62
C VAL A 45 3.38 -20.32 0.10
N SER A 46 2.49 -20.57 1.07
CA SER A 46 2.43 -21.85 1.78
C SER A 46 2.08 -23.01 0.84
N GLU A 47 1.14 -22.78 -0.09
CA GLU A 47 0.79 -23.79 -1.11
C GLU A 47 1.96 -24.09 -2.04
N LEU A 48 2.65 -23.05 -2.51
CA LEU A 48 3.78 -23.15 -3.42
C LEU A 48 4.92 -23.96 -2.79
N ILE A 49 5.24 -23.71 -1.52
CA ILE A 49 6.28 -24.45 -0.80
C ILE A 49 5.89 -25.92 -0.67
N GLY A 50 4.64 -26.21 -0.28
CA GLY A 50 4.15 -27.58 -0.20
C GLY A 50 4.23 -28.32 -1.54
N TYR A 51 3.89 -27.63 -2.63
CA TYR A 51 3.96 -28.18 -3.99
C TYR A 51 5.39 -28.51 -4.42
N PHE A 52 6.36 -27.60 -4.20
CA PHE A 52 7.73 -27.80 -4.66
C PHE A 52 8.54 -28.77 -3.81
N ILE A 53 8.30 -28.84 -2.50
CA ILE A 53 9.11 -29.63 -1.57
C ILE A 53 8.49 -31.02 -1.32
N ASN A 54 7.30 -31.32 -1.89
CA ASN A 54 6.56 -32.58 -1.68
C ASN A 54 6.36 -32.93 -0.19
N VAL A 55 6.32 -31.93 0.67
CA VAL A 55 6.08 -32.06 2.11
C VAL A 55 4.73 -31.47 2.44
N GLU A 56 3.99 -32.14 3.33
CA GLU A 56 2.74 -31.58 3.83
C GLU A 56 2.98 -30.22 4.49
N LYS A 57 2.08 -29.28 4.19
CA LYS A 57 2.11 -27.90 4.70
C LYS A 57 2.15 -27.83 6.24
N ASN A 58 1.70 -28.89 6.92
CA ASN A 58 1.62 -28.96 8.38
C ASN A 58 2.87 -29.50 9.07
N THR A 59 3.89 -29.93 8.31
CA THR A 59 5.16 -30.38 8.89
C THR A 59 5.93 -29.20 9.50
N VAL A 60 6.65 -29.45 10.59
CA VAL A 60 7.50 -28.44 11.25
C VAL A 60 8.52 -27.87 10.27
N ILE A 61 9.12 -28.72 9.43
CA ILE A 61 10.10 -28.34 8.41
C ILE A 61 9.50 -27.37 7.39
N ALA A 62 8.29 -27.65 6.88
CA ALA A 62 7.61 -26.74 5.93
C ALA A 62 7.37 -25.36 6.54
N LYS A 63 7.01 -25.28 7.83
CA LYS A 63 6.81 -24.00 8.54
C LYS A 63 8.09 -23.19 8.69
N PHE A 64 9.23 -23.85 8.96
CA PHE A 64 10.52 -23.16 9.01
C PHE A 64 10.95 -22.63 7.65
N ILE A 65 10.74 -23.40 6.58
CA ILE A 65 11.03 -22.95 5.21
C ILE A 65 10.14 -21.76 4.86
N TYR A 66 8.84 -21.85 5.16
CA TYR A 66 7.90 -20.73 5.00
C TYR A 66 8.38 -19.48 5.73
N ALA A 67 8.80 -19.58 6.99
CA ALA A 67 9.28 -18.45 7.79
C ALA A 67 10.52 -17.78 7.17
N ILE A 68 11.46 -18.56 6.64
CA ILE A 68 12.66 -18.04 5.96
C ILE A 68 12.26 -17.33 4.66
N VAL A 69 11.44 -17.98 3.82
CA VAL A 69 11.00 -17.41 2.53
C VAL A 69 10.23 -16.11 2.74
N ILE A 70 9.26 -16.08 3.65
CA ILE A 70 8.46 -14.88 3.88
C ILE A 70 9.29 -13.74 4.45
N THR A 71 10.27 -14.04 5.32
CA THR A 71 11.19 -13.04 5.87
C THR A 71 12.05 -12.42 4.76
N LEU A 72 12.61 -13.23 3.87
CA LEU A 72 13.38 -12.74 2.73
C LEU A 72 12.50 -11.88 1.82
N LEU A 73 11.27 -12.32 1.50
CA LEU A 73 10.34 -11.54 0.69
C LEU A 73 10.00 -10.19 1.33
N VAL A 74 9.73 -10.16 2.64
CA VAL A 74 9.44 -8.93 3.38
C VAL A 74 10.65 -7.99 3.35
N VAL A 75 11.86 -8.47 3.64
CA VAL A 75 13.08 -7.65 3.60
C VAL A 75 13.30 -7.05 2.21
N ILE A 76 13.15 -7.86 1.16
CA ILE A 76 13.28 -7.42 -0.23
C ILE A 76 12.24 -6.33 -0.53
N ALA A 77 10.97 -6.57 -0.21
CA ALA A 77 9.89 -5.60 -0.41
C ALA A 77 10.14 -4.29 0.37
N SER A 78 10.58 -4.37 1.62
CA SER A 78 10.90 -3.20 2.44
C SER A 78 12.04 -2.36 1.86
N VAL A 79 13.09 -3.01 1.35
CA VAL A 79 14.22 -2.31 0.70
C VAL A 79 13.75 -1.61 -0.58
N TYR A 80 12.97 -2.28 -1.43
CA TYR A 80 12.44 -1.68 -2.65
C TYR A 80 11.50 -0.50 -2.35
N LEU A 81 10.60 -0.64 -1.39
CA LEU A 81 9.68 0.42 -0.99
C LEU A 81 10.44 1.64 -0.45
N THR A 82 11.42 1.42 0.44
CA THR A 82 12.25 2.50 0.99
C THR A 82 13.03 3.22 -0.10
N ARG A 83 13.58 2.50 -1.08
CA ARG A 83 14.30 3.09 -2.22
C ARG A 83 13.37 3.88 -3.14
N PHE A 84 12.16 3.38 -3.39
CA PHE A 84 11.19 4.06 -4.23
C PHE A 84 10.73 5.39 -3.62
N LEU A 85 10.41 5.39 -2.32
CA LEU A 85 9.99 6.59 -1.59
C LEU A 85 11.10 7.66 -1.59
N LYS A 86 12.35 7.28 -1.27
CA LYS A 86 13.50 8.19 -1.33
C LYS A 86 13.70 8.82 -2.71
N ARG A 87 13.43 8.07 -3.79
CA ARG A 87 13.54 8.59 -5.17
C ARG A 87 12.47 9.62 -5.49
N GLN A 88 11.25 9.48 -4.95
CA GLN A 88 10.20 10.48 -5.14
C GLN A 88 10.51 11.78 -4.38
N GLU A 89 10.96 11.68 -3.13
CA GLU A 89 11.39 12.85 -2.35
C GLU A 89 12.52 13.64 -3.04
N GLN A 90 13.49 12.94 -3.64
CA GLN A 90 14.59 13.57 -4.37
C GLN A 90 14.16 14.21 -5.70
N ALA A 91 13.20 13.60 -6.41
CA ALA A 91 12.67 14.14 -7.66
C ALA A 91 11.90 15.45 -7.40
N ASP A 92 11.09 15.48 -6.35
CA ASP A 92 10.30 16.65 -5.95
C ASP A 92 11.20 17.84 -5.57
N HIS A 93 12.20 17.61 -4.71
CA HIS A 93 13.17 18.66 -4.33
C HIS A 93 14.09 19.15 -5.45
N THR A 94 14.29 18.36 -6.51
CA THR A 94 15.09 18.78 -7.68
C THR A 94 14.28 19.66 -8.62
N GLU A 95 12.96 19.47 -8.69
CA GLU A 95 12.02 20.32 -9.45
C GLU A 95 11.88 21.70 -8.79
N GLU A 96 11.76 21.76 -7.46
CA GLU A 96 11.66 23.03 -6.70
C GLU A 96 12.90 23.93 -6.83
N ARG A 97 14.10 23.36 -6.98
CA ARG A 97 15.35 24.14 -7.13
C ARG A 97 15.59 24.69 -8.54
N LYS A 98 14.86 24.21 -9.53
CA LYS A 98 14.99 24.64 -10.95
C LYS A 98 13.96 25.69 -11.35
N GLN A 99 12.99 25.98 -10.48
CA GLN A 99 12.03 27.07 -10.61
C GLN A 99 12.57 28.32 -9.88
#